data_AF-A0A532UUY0-F1
#
_entry.id   AF-A0A532UUY0-F1
#
_cell.length_a   1.000
_cell.length_b   1.000
_cell.length_c   1.000
_cell.angle_alpha   90.00
_cell.angle_beta   90.00
_cell.angle_gamma   90.00
#
_symmetry.space_group_name_H-M   'P 1'
#
loop_
_entity.id
_entity.type
_entity.pdbx_description
1 polymer ?
#
loop_
_entity_poly.entity_id
_entity_poly.type
_entity_poly.pdbx_seq_one_letter_code
_entity_poly.pdbx_strand_id
1 'polypeptide(L)'
;MLDPKIKLLQLRKLKHNHGLIAMLNGPLLSKGGAQTKLYTDQITKQINHAAEEFNWSPPPRARMAVSFRFFSDQYDAPEIYSLVKYYLDLLQGPVFKDDRQVQYIDASIWRSTPKTDKASSRLYVYVRRLSEYSRLLDLCAESDAFRKENGSPIIHHHLIDQEHWDDADKQCDLLRCNRIMAYDVPHHNNPFLKEFVIDFNKHHPLIFDFGSLPKRGQSKQFKEEIGSSLSKLITNYLRSNKILVPVEFDVQVPKSAAALTKDLDNIMITICSEAKKHLIDPKLFINGYRIYVADRLDADGDSGLQVKLLPAGEIESYNDRIEKAIESLEETLIDRM
;
A
#
# COMPACT_ATOMS: atom_id res chain seq x y z
N MET A 1 22.59 -9.29 20.42
CA MET A 1 21.15 -9.55 20.63
C MET A 1 20.66 -8.68 21.77
N LEU A 2 19.51 -8.02 21.62
CA LEU A 2 18.87 -7.29 22.72
C LEU A 2 18.37 -8.27 23.79
N ASP A 3 18.33 -7.82 25.04
CA ASP A 3 17.72 -8.57 26.14
C ASP A 3 16.22 -8.85 25.83
N PRO A 4 15.71 -10.09 26.04
CA PRO A 4 14.32 -10.45 25.75
C PRO A 4 13.27 -9.56 26.43
N LYS A 5 13.49 -9.13 27.68
CA LYS A 5 12.58 -8.23 28.40
C LYS A 5 12.58 -6.84 27.78
N ILE A 6 13.75 -6.34 27.38
CA ILE A 6 13.88 -5.07 26.65
C ILE A 6 13.16 -5.16 25.29
N LYS A 7 13.28 -6.27 24.58
CA LYS A 7 12.61 -6.49 23.28
C LYS A 7 11.08 -6.51 23.44
N LEU A 8 10.56 -7.19 24.47
CA LEU A 8 9.12 -7.25 24.76
C LEU A 8 8.54 -5.87 25.12
N LEU A 9 9.24 -5.09 25.96
CA LEU A 9 8.84 -3.73 26.30
C LEU A 9 8.82 -2.82 25.07
N GLN A 10 9.79 -2.98 24.16
CA GLN A 10 9.81 -2.22 22.90
C GLN A 10 8.65 -2.59 21.98
N LEU A 11 8.32 -3.88 21.83
CA LEU A 11 7.20 -4.34 21.02
C LEU A 11 5.86 -3.80 21.54
N ARG A 12 5.58 -3.96 22.83
CA ARG A 12 4.35 -3.44 23.46
C ARG A 12 4.23 -1.92 23.31
N LYS A 13 5.33 -1.19 23.48
CA LYS A 13 5.38 0.26 23.30
C LYS A 13 5.10 0.67 21.85
N LEU A 14 5.67 -0.04 20.87
CA LEU A 14 5.45 0.22 19.44
C LEU A 14 4.02 -0.13 19.00
N LYS A 15 3.40 -1.17 19.58
CA LYS A 15 2.04 -1.62 19.28
C LYS A 15 0.98 -0.63 19.77
N HIS A 16 1.13 -0.12 21.01
CA HIS A 16 0.05 0.61 21.70
C HIS A 16 0.28 2.11 21.87
N ASN A 17 1.53 2.60 21.89
CA ASN A 17 1.80 3.96 22.34
C ASN A 17 2.30 4.91 21.23
N HIS A 18 2.53 4.42 20.02
CA HIS A 18 3.31 5.13 18.99
C HIS A 18 2.55 5.29 17.66
N GLY A 19 1.22 5.17 17.70
CA GLY A 19 0.39 5.40 16.52
C GLY A 19 -0.98 5.92 16.85
N LEU A 20 -1.52 6.72 15.95
CA LEU A 20 -2.94 7.04 15.88
C LEU A 20 -3.65 5.87 15.20
N ILE A 21 -4.74 5.41 15.79
CA ILE A 21 -5.68 4.47 15.16
C ILE A 21 -7.04 5.16 15.13
N ALA A 22 -7.58 5.39 13.94
CA ALA A 22 -8.90 6.00 13.78
C ALA A 22 -9.82 5.04 13.01
N MET A 23 -10.96 4.73 13.61
CA MET A 23 -12.07 4.06 12.92
C MET A 23 -13.08 5.11 12.51
N LEU A 24 -13.27 5.26 11.19
CA LEU A 24 -14.17 6.22 10.59
C LEU A 24 -15.39 5.50 10.05
N ASN A 25 -16.56 5.89 10.54
CA ASN A 25 -17.84 5.36 10.10
C ASN A 25 -18.52 6.31 9.12
N GLY A 26 -19.09 5.76 8.06
CA GLY A 26 -19.84 6.52 7.05
C GLY A 26 -19.58 6.01 5.63
N PRO A 27 -20.27 6.56 4.63
CA PRO A 27 -20.00 6.23 3.23
C PRO A 27 -18.55 6.54 2.86
N LEU A 28 -17.97 5.75 1.95
CA LEU A 28 -16.67 6.09 1.36
C LEU A 28 -16.85 7.26 0.39
N LEU A 29 -16.01 8.28 0.53
CA LEU A 29 -16.15 9.52 -0.21
C LEU A 29 -14.92 9.79 -1.08
N SER A 30 -15.17 10.43 -2.22
CA SER A 30 -14.14 11.06 -3.04
C SER A 30 -14.43 12.55 -3.20
N LYS A 31 -13.39 13.31 -3.57
CA LYS A 31 -13.50 14.76 -3.81
C LYS A 31 -14.50 15.03 -4.94
N GLY A 32 -15.44 15.95 -4.70
CA GLY A 32 -16.42 16.41 -5.71
C GLY A 32 -17.75 15.64 -5.76
N GLY A 33 -18.00 14.67 -4.86
CA GLY A 33 -19.28 13.97 -4.77
C GLY A 33 -20.41 14.83 -4.20
N ALA A 34 -21.66 14.55 -4.61
CA ALA A 34 -22.84 15.34 -4.24
C ALA A 34 -23.11 15.39 -2.73
N GLN A 35 -22.68 14.36 -1.98
CA GLN A 35 -22.84 14.28 -0.52
C GLN A 35 -21.55 14.60 0.26
N THR A 36 -20.44 14.93 -0.42
CA THR A 36 -19.13 15.05 0.20
C THR A 36 -19.10 16.09 1.32
N LYS A 37 -19.72 17.27 1.13
CA LYS A 37 -19.64 18.35 2.14
C LYS A 37 -20.26 17.97 3.49
N LEU A 38 -21.41 17.30 3.49
CA LEU A 38 -22.13 16.93 4.72
C LEU A 38 -21.32 15.94 5.57
N TYR A 39 -20.72 14.94 4.92
CA TYR A 39 -19.98 13.90 5.62
C TYR A 39 -18.53 14.28 5.92
N THR A 40 -17.91 15.19 5.15
CA THR A 40 -16.57 15.72 5.45
C THR A 40 -16.50 16.24 6.89
N ASP A 41 -17.47 17.05 7.33
CA ASP A 41 -17.46 17.61 8.68
C ASP A 41 -17.58 16.53 9.76
N GLN A 42 -18.36 15.48 9.51
CA GLN A 42 -18.51 14.34 10.42
C GLN A 42 -17.23 13.51 10.51
N ILE A 43 -16.56 13.26 9.38
CA ILE A 43 -15.29 12.52 9.33
C ILE A 43 -14.19 13.32 10.02
N THR A 44 -14.09 14.63 9.75
CA THR A 44 -13.11 15.50 10.41
C THR A 44 -13.28 15.49 11.93
N LYS A 45 -14.52 15.49 12.43
CA LYS A 45 -14.78 15.34 13.88
C LYS A 45 -14.29 14.00 14.42
N GLN A 46 -14.52 12.90 13.70
CA GLN A 46 -14.02 11.58 14.11
C GLN A 46 -12.48 11.52 14.13
N ILE A 47 -11.80 12.14 13.15
CA ILE A 47 -10.34 12.25 13.11
C ILE A 47 -9.83 13.05 14.31
N ASN A 48 -10.40 14.23 14.57
CA ASN A 48 -10.00 15.07 15.71
C ASN A 48 -10.22 14.35 17.05
N HIS A 49 -11.35 13.67 17.20
CA HIS A 49 -11.65 12.90 18.40
C HIS A 49 -10.63 11.76 18.62
N ALA A 50 -10.28 11.01 17.57
CA ALA A 50 -9.24 9.99 17.65
C ALA A 50 -7.87 10.60 18.00
N ALA A 51 -7.54 11.76 17.43
CA ALA A 51 -6.30 12.45 17.76
C ALA A 51 -6.26 12.87 19.24
N GLU A 52 -7.36 13.36 19.79
CA GLU A 52 -7.49 13.69 21.22
C GLU A 52 -7.38 12.44 22.11
N GLU A 53 -8.11 11.36 21.77
CA GLU A 53 -8.12 10.10 22.53
C GLU A 53 -6.72 9.50 22.67
N PHE A 54 -5.94 9.51 21.59
CA PHE A 54 -4.57 8.98 21.58
C PHE A 54 -3.53 9.99 22.08
N ASN A 55 -3.93 11.18 22.56
CA ASN A 55 -3.04 12.31 22.86
C ASN A 55 -2.07 12.60 21.70
N TRP A 56 -2.55 12.41 20.48
CA TRP A 56 -1.78 12.58 19.27
C TRP A 56 -1.62 14.06 18.96
N SER A 57 -0.37 14.47 18.75
CA SER A 57 -0.07 15.80 18.23
C SER A 57 0.74 15.66 16.95
N PRO A 58 0.40 16.41 15.88
CA PRO A 58 1.13 16.40 14.63
C PRO A 58 2.63 16.63 14.85
N PRO A 59 3.47 15.58 14.69
CA PRO A 59 4.88 15.70 15.02
C PRO A 59 5.54 16.64 14.00
N PRO A 60 6.18 17.74 14.42
CA PRO A 60 6.78 18.67 13.49
C PRO A 60 7.98 18.00 12.81
N ARG A 61 7.97 17.93 11.47
CA ARG A 61 9.06 17.40 10.63
C ARG A 61 9.31 15.89 10.73
N ALA A 62 8.54 15.14 11.52
CA ALA A 62 8.67 13.69 11.53
C ALA A 62 8.18 13.10 10.20
N ARG A 63 8.85 12.06 9.73
CA ARG A 63 8.39 11.26 8.60
C ARG A 63 7.31 10.29 9.09
N MET A 64 6.28 10.08 8.30
CA MET A 64 5.07 9.37 8.66
C MET A 64 4.84 8.18 7.74
N ALA A 65 4.35 7.10 8.34
CA ALA A 65 3.76 5.96 7.65
C ALA A 65 2.25 5.99 7.89
N VAL A 66 1.46 5.87 6.83
CA VAL A 66 0.00 5.88 6.86
C VAL A 66 -0.53 4.61 6.21
N SER A 67 -1.44 3.91 6.89
CA SER A 67 -2.11 2.72 6.37
C SER A 67 -3.61 2.91 6.37
N PHE A 68 -4.26 2.55 5.27
CA PHE A 68 -5.71 2.63 5.10
C PHE A 68 -6.31 1.24 4.84
N ARG A 69 -7.35 0.89 5.61
CA ARG A 69 -8.18 -0.30 5.34
C ARG A 69 -9.61 0.14 5.11
N PHE A 70 -10.03 0.09 3.84
CA PHE A 70 -11.38 0.44 3.43
C PHE A 70 -12.25 -0.81 3.40
N PHE A 71 -13.40 -0.76 4.04
CA PHE A 71 -14.45 -1.77 3.94
C PHE A 71 -15.66 -1.12 3.33
N SER A 72 -15.99 -1.53 2.11
CA SER A 72 -17.11 -1.01 1.37
C SER A 72 -18.17 -2.06 1.12
N ASP A 73 -19.40 -1.68 1.37
CA ASP A 73 -20.61 -2.35 0.92
C ASP A 73 -21.29 -1.58 -0.23
N GLN A 74 -20.57 -0.63 -0.85
CA GLN A 74 -21.04 0.12 -2.01
C GLN A 74 -20.65 -0.61 -3.30
N TYR A 75 -21.63 -0.79 -4.19
CA TYR A 75 -21.38 -1.37 -5.52
C TYR A 75 -20.40 -0.50 -6.32
N ASP A 76 -20.64 0.82 -6.34
CA ASP A 76 -19.84 1.82 -7.06
C ASP A 76 -18.86 2.56 -6.15
N ALA A 77 -18.21 1.87 -5.21
CA ALA A 77 -17.21 2.49 -4.35
C ALA A 77 -16.12 3.19 -5.19
N PRO A 78 -15.70 4.42 -4.82
CA PRO A 78 -14.65 5.13 -5.55
C PRO A 78 -13.35 4.31 -5.64
N GLU A 79 -12.56 4.59 -6.67
CA GLU A 79 -11.25 3.96 -6.85
C GLU A 79 -10.33 4.25 -5.65
N ILE A 80 -9.54 3.25 -5.24
CA ILE A 80 -8.77 3.33 -4.00
C ILE A 80 -7.79 4.52 -3.95
N TYR A 81 -7.17 4.87 -5.08
CA TYR A 81 -6.28 6.03 -5.16
C TYR A 81 -7.02 7.37 -5.00
N SER A 82 -8.31 7.42 -5.36
CA SER A 82 -9.16 8.59 -5.12
C SER A 82 -9.57 8.69 -3.65
N LEU A 83 -9.87 7.55 -3.02
CA LEU A 83 -10.16 7.48 -1.59
C LEU A 83 -8.95 7.94 -0.77
N VAL A 84 -7.79 7.35 -1.00
CA VAL A 84 -6.57 7.68 -0.25
C VAL A 84 -6.22 9.16 -0.38
N LYS A 85 -6.30 9.76 -1.57
CA LYS A 85 -6.10 11.20 -1.72
C LYS A 85 -7.06 12.00 -0.83
N TYR A 86 -8.35 11.70 -0.91
CA TYR A 86 -9.36 12.41 -0.14
C TYR A 86 -9.12 12.29 1.38
N TYR A 87 -8.84 11.10 1.89
CA TYR A 87 -8.60 10.92 3.32
C TYR A 87 -7.23 11.45 3.77
N LEU A 88 -6.20 11.45 2.93
CA LEU A 88 -4.94 12.15 3.23
C LEU A 88 -5.17 13.66 3.39
N ASP A 89 -5.91 14.29 2.47
CA ASP A 89 -6.28 15.72 2.56
C ASP A 89 -6.97 16.02 3.91
N LEU A 90 -7.79 15.09 4.45
CA LEU A 90 -8.48 15.26 5.73
C LEU A 90 -7.61 15.04 6.97
N LEU A 91 -6.57 14.20 6.86
CA LEU A 91 -5.61 13.95 7.93
C LEU A 91 -4.59 15.10 8.06
N GLN A 92 -4.40 15.88 6.99
CA GLN A 92 -3.56 17.06 6.99
C GLN A 92 -4.09 18.13 7.95
N GLY A 93 -3.24 18.58 8.86
CA GLY A 93 -3.57 19.44 9.99
C GLY A 93 -3.69 18.64 11.29
N PRO A 94 -4.75 17.85 11.50
CA PRO A 94 -4.98 17.10 12.75
C PRO A 94 -3.95 16.01 13.04
N VAL A 95 -3.40 15.37 12.00
CA VAL A 95 -2.54 14.18 12.17
C VAL A 95 -1.09 14.44 11.76
N PHE A 96 -0.88 15.14 10.65
CA PHE A 96 0.43 15.62 10.20
C PHE A 96 0.29 17.02 9.61
N LYS A 97 1.36 17.83 9.61
CA LYS A 97 1.28 19.23 9.17
C LYS A 97 1.32 19.39 7.65
N ASP A 98 2.02 18.49 6.98
CA ASP A 98 2.30 18.57 5.54
C ASP A 98 2.34 17.14 4.98
N ASP A 99 1.71 16.92 3.84
CA ASP A 99 1.67 15.63 3.13
C ASP A 99 3.08 15.14 2.77
N ARG A 100 4.05 16.07 2.64
CA ARG A 100 5.48 15.73 2.47
C ARG A 100 6.08 14.95 3.62
N GLN A 101 5.43 14.97 4.78
CA GLN A 101 5.83 14.13 5.90
C GLN A 101 5.52 12.66 5.64
N VAL A 102 4.52 12.35 4.81
CA VAL A 102 4.11 10.99 4.48
C VAL A 102 5.10 10.39 3.48
N GLN A 103 5.88 9.41 3.95
CA GLN A 103 6.91 8.73 3.15
C GLN A 103 6.64 7.23 2.97
N TYR A 104 5.55 6.75 3.52
CA TYR A 104 5.05 5.40 3.33
C TYR A 104 3.51 5.45 3.38
N ILE A 105 2.87 4.89 2.36
CA ILE A 105 1.42 4.70 2.30
C ILE A 105 1.17 3.25 1.94
N ASP A 106 0.32 2.56 2.69
CA ASP A 106 -0.35 1.38 2.16
C ASP A 106 -1.87 1.50 2.29
N ALA A 107 -2.58 0.87 1.36
CA ALA A 107 -4.01 0.91 1.29
C ALA A 107 -4.55 -0.40 0.72
N SER A 108 -5.62 -0.92 1.30
CA SER A 108 -6.42 -2.00 0.72
C SER A 108 -7.90 -1.69 0.83
N ILE A 109 -8.70 -2.16 -0.13
CA ILE A 109 -10.15 -2.04 -0.14
C ILE A 109 -10.81 -3.41 -0.22
N TRP A 110 -11.68 -3.69 0.73
CA TRP A 110 -12.61 -4.81 0.72
C TRP A 110 -13.94 -4.35 0.16
N ARG A 111 -14.40 -5.00 -0.90
CA ARG A 111 -15.72 -4.76 -1.49
C ARG A 111 -16.62 -5.96 -1.22
N SER A 112 -17.72 -5.72 -0.53
CA SER A 112 -18.78 -6.70 -0.29
C SER A 112 -20.04 -6.34 -1.07
N THR A 113 -20.85 -7.34 -1.40
CA THR A 113 -22.20 -7.10 -1.91
C THR A 113 -23.05 -6.43 -0.83
N PRO A 114 -23.83 -5.37 -1.16
CA PRO A 114 -24.66 -4.69 -0.18
C PRO A 114 -25.65 -5.69 0.43
N LYS A 115 -25.63 -5.83 1.76
CA LYS A 115 -26.59 -6.71 2.48
C LYS A 115 -27.91 -5.98 2.79
N THR A 116 -27.91 -4.65 2.76
CA THR A 116 -29.05 -3.79 3.10
C THR A 116 -28.99 -2.50 2.30
N ASP A 117 -30.10 -1.77 2.18
CA ASP A 117 -30.17 -0.46 1.49
C ASP A 117 -29.39 0.67 2.20
N LYS A 118 -28.85 0.41 3.40
CA LYS A 118 -28.03 1.36 4.15
C LYS A 118 -26.56 0.97 4.03
N ALA A 119 -25.79 1.79 3.30
CA ALA A 119 -24.34 1.65 3.26
C ALA A 119 -23.74 1.84 4.67
N SER A 120 -22.94 0.89 5.10
CA SER A 120 -22.30 0.73 6.40
C SER A 120 -20.78 0.58 6.25
N SER A 121 -20.23 1.33 5.29
CA SER A 121 -18.81 1.33 5.01
C SER A 121 -18.00 1.79 6.24
N ARG A 122 -16.80 1.23 6.38
CA ARG A 122 -15.86 1.52 7.47
C ARG A 122 -14.49 1.78 6.91
N LEU A 123 -13.75 2.67 7.56
CA LEU A 123 -12.36 2.92 7.26
C LEU A 123 -11.54 2.85 8.54
N TYR A 124 -10.47 2.08 8.51
CA TYR A 124 -9.45 2.11 9.56
C TYR A 124 -8.21 2.83 9.03
N VAL A 125 -7.77 3.84 9.77
CA VAL A 125 -6.55 4.60 9.49
C VAL A 125 -5.55 4.35 10.59
N TYR A 126 -4.35 3.91 10.22
CA TYR A 126 -3.23 3.76 11.13
C TYR A 126 -2.14 4.75 10.74
N VAL A 127 -1.73 5.61 11.66
CA VAL A 127 -0.65 6.57 11.42
C VAL A 127 0.43 6.41 12.48
N ARG A 128 1.69 6.28 12.03
CA ARG A 128 2.87 6.12 12.90
C ARG A 128 4.04 6.93 12.38
N ARG A 129 5.02 7.23 13.22
CA ARG A 129 6.29 7.75 12.70
C ARG A 129 6.96 6.66 11.89
N LEU A 130 7.51 7.02 10.73
CA LEU A 130 8.17 6.06 9.84
C LEU A 130 9.32 5.31 10.54
N SER A 131 10.06 5.98 11.43
CA SER A 131 11.12 5.36 12.22
C SER A 131 10.61 4.27 13.16
N GLU A 132 9.41 4.44 13.72
CA GLU A 132 8.78 3.48 14.62
C GLU A 132 8.21 2.31 13.83
N TYR A 133 7.61 2.59 12.67
CA TYR A 133 7.18 1.56 11.73
C TYR A 133 8.37 0.74 11.22
N SER A 134 9.48 1.37 10.86
CA SER A 134 10.70 0.67 10.42
C SER A 134 11.23 -0.26 11.50
N ARG A 135 11.32 0.23 12.75
CA ARG A 135 11.74 -0.56 13.90
C ARG A 135 10.81 -1.74 14.17
N LEU A 136 9.52 -1.58 13.96
CA LEU A 136 8.54 -2.67 14.06
C LEU A 136 8.85 -3.76 13.02
N LEU A 137 9.07 -3.37 11.76
CA LEU A 137 9.42 -4.31 10.69
C LEU A 137 10.74 -5.05 10.97
N ASP A 138 11.77 -4.34 11.44
CA ASP A 138 13.05 -4.95 11.80
C ASP A 138 12.89 -6.01 12.90
N LEU A 139 12.04 -5.75 13.90
CA LEU A 139 11.73 -6.73 14.95
C LEU A 139 10.97 -7.94 14.41
N CYS A 140 10.03 -7.71 13.48
CA CYS A 140 9.23 -8.77 12.86
C CYS A 140 10.05 -9.65 11.90
N ALA A 141 11.07 -9.13 11.26
CA ALA A 141 11.93 -9.86 10.32
C ALA A 141 12.64 -11.08 10.94
N GLU A 142 12.80 -11.08 12.27
CA GLU A 142 13.36 -12.19 13.05
C GLU A 142 12.33 -13.30 13.34
N SER A 143 11.03 -13.07 13.10
CA SER A 143 9.96 -14.03 13.37
C SER A 143 9.69 -14.95 12.18
N ASP A 144 9.60 -16.25 12.42
CA ASP A 144 9.17 -17.22 11.41
C ASP A 144 7.75 -16.94 10.92
N ALA A 145 6.88 -16.39 11.77
CA ALA A 145 5.52 -16.01 11.38
C ALA A 145 5.49 -14.91 10.31
N PHE A 146 6.48 -14.02 10.29
CA PHE A 146 6.63 -13.02 9.24
C PHE A 146 7.07 -13.64 7.90
N ARG A 147 7.83 -14.74 7.96
CA ARG A 147 8.36 -15.45 6.79
C ARG A 147 7.38 -16.48 6.21
N LYS A 148 6.39 -16.90 6.99
CA LYS A 148 5.34 -17.81 6.51
C LYS A 148 4.45 -17.09 5.51
N GLU A 149 4.40 -17.62 4.29
CA GLU A 149 3.37 -17.24 3.33
C GLU A 149 2.00 -17.65 3.87
N ASN A 150 1.12 -16.68 4.06
CA ASN A 150 -0.25 -16.92 4.50
C ASN A 150 -1.24 -16.47 3.43
N GLY A 151 -2.28 -17.28 3.24
CA GLY A 151 -3.43 -16.96 2.40
C GLY A 151 -3.24 -17.35 0.93
N SER A 152 -4.34 -17.68 0.27
CA SER A 152 -4.43 -17.72 -1.18
C SER A 152 -4.84 -16.33 -1.67
N PRO A 153 -4.40 -15.88 -2.86
CA PRO A 153 -4.91 -14.66 -3.47
C PRO A 153 -6.43 -14.66 -3.52
N ILE A 154 -7.02 -13.49 -3.32
CA ILE A 154 -8.47 -13.33 -3.42
C ILE A 154 -8.84 -13.32 -4.91
N ILE A 155 -9.61 -14.32 -5.34
CA ILE A 155 -10.16 -14.38 -6.70
C ILE A 155 -11.62 -13.94 -6.66
N HIS A 156 -11.93 -12.89 -7.39
CA HIS A 156 -13.30 -12.38 -7.52
C HIS A 156 -13.97 -12.96 -8.76
N HIS A 157 -14.24 -14.28 -8.77
CA HIS A 157 -14.81 -14.98 -9.94
C HIS A 157 -16.10 -14.34 -10.49
N HIS A 158 -16.90 -13.69 -9.64
CA HIS A 158 -18.14 -13.01 -10.05
C HIS A 158 -17.90 -11.75 -10.91
N LEU A 159 -16.66 -11.26 -11.01
CA LEU A 159 -16.29 -10.11 -11.84
C LEU A 159 -15.74 -10.53 -13.22
N ILE A 160 -15.61 -11.82 -13.46
CA ILE A 160 -14.91 -12.39 -14.61
C ILE A 160 -15.91 -13.24 -15.39
N ASP A 161 -16.11 -12.88 -16.65
CA ASP A 161 -16.97 -13.64 -17.55
C ASP A 161 -16.42 -15.08 -17.68
N GLN A 162 -17.32 -16.08 -17.66
CA GLN A 162 -16.94 -17.49 -17.52
C GLN A 162 -15.99 -17.98 -18.62
N GLU A 163 -16.11 -17.46 -19.83
CA GLU A 163 -15.24 -17.76 -20.97
C GLU A 163 -13.77 -17.33 -20.76
N HIS A 164 -13.51 -16.50 -19.76
CA HIS A 164 -12.18 -15.98 -19.44
C HIS A 164 -11.58 -16.56 -18.14
N TRP A 165 -12.24 -17.53 -17.50
CA TRP A 165 -11.75 -18.11 -16.24
C TRP A 165 -10.36 -18.75 -16.38
N ASP A 166 -10.12 -19.50 -17.46
CA ASP A 166 -8.81 -20.13 -17.70
C ASP A 166 -7.66 -19.13 -17.85
N ASP A 167 -7.93 -17.95 -18.39
CA ASP A 167 -6.94 -16.90 -18.54
C ASP A 167 -6.74 -16.13 -17.23
N ALA A 168 -7.82 -15.87 -16.49
CA ALA A 168 -7.78 -15.30 -15.15
C ALA A 168 -6.98 -16.18 -14.17
N ASP A 169 -7.18 -17.50 -14.20
CA ASP A 169 -6.45 -18.44 -13.34
C ASP A 169 -4.94 -18.42 -13.63
N LYS A 170 -4.55 -18.42 -14.91
CA LYS A 170 -3.13 -18.30 -15.31
C LYS A 170 -2.52 -16.96 -14.88
N GLN A 171 -3.27 -15.87 -14.96
CA GLN A 171 -2.82 -14.57 -14.48
C GLN A 171 -2.67 -14.55 -12.95
N CYS A 172 -3.60 -15.17 -12.23
CA CYS A 172 -3.48 -15.35 -10.78
C CYS A 172 -2.21 -16.13 -10.42
N ASP A 173 -1.91 -17.22 -11.13
CA ASP A 173 -0.69 -18.00 -10.89
C ASP A 173 0.59 -17.21 -11.20
N LEU A 174 0.58 -16.39 -12.25
CA LEU A 174 1.68 -15.48 -12.55
C LEU A 174 1.87 -14.44 -11.42
N LEU A 175 0.78 -13.83 -10.94
CA LEU A 175 0.80 -12.85 -9.85
C LEU A 175 1.21 -13.47 -8.51
N ARG A 176 0.84 -14.72 -8.23
CA ARG A 176 1.25 -15.46 -7.02
C ARG A 176 2.75 -15.54 -6.85
N CYS A 177 3.49 -15.55 -7.95
CA CYS A 177 4.95 -15.58 -7.91
C CYS A 177 5.57 -14.24 -7.50
N ASN A 178 4.79 -13.15 -7.49
CA ASN A 178 5.28 -11.79 -7.30
C ASN A 178 4.87 -11.17 -5.96
N ARG A 179 4.75 -11.98 -4.90
CA ARG A 179 4.33 -11.53 -3.57
C ARG A 179 5.33 -10.60 -2.87
N ILE A 180 4.88 -9.90 -1.84
CA ILE A 180 5.76 -9.10 -0.98
C ILE A 180 6.57 -10.07 -0.12
N MET A 181 7.88 -10.08 -0.35
CA MET A 181 8.81 -10.95 0.35
C MET A 181 9.33 -10.27 1.63
N ALA A 182 9.89 -11.06 2.54
CA ALA A 182 10.45 -10.55 3.79
C ALA A 182 11.61 -9.54 3.60
N TYR A 183 12.19 -9.49 2.41
CA TYR A 183 13.24 -8.52 2.04
C TYR A 183 12.70 -7.30 1.28
N ASP A 184 11.42 -7.26 0.90
CA ASP A 184 10.75 -6.09 0.29
C ASP A 184 10.38 -5.03 1.36
N VAL A 185 11.26 -4.88 2.36
CA VAL A 185 11.09 -4.00 3.52
C VAL A 185 11.75 -2.66 3.19
N PRO A 186 11.04 -1.52 3.33
CA PRO A 186 11.46 -0.20 2.84
C PRO A 186 12.87 0.31 3.22
N HIS A 187 13.49 -0.27 4.26
CA HIS A 187 14.75 0.17 4.84
C HIS A 187 15.76 -0.97 5.12
N HIS A 188 15.48 -2.19 4.66
CA HIS A 188 16.30 -3.34 5.05
C HIS A 188 17.61 -3.41 4.25
N ASN A 189 18.72 -3.19 4.95
CA ASN A 189 20.07 -3.15 4.39
C ASN A 189 20.75 -4.51 4.54
N ASN A 190 20.21 -5.58 3.96
CA ASN A 190 20.95 -6.84 3.88
C ASN A 190 21.84 -6.84 2.62
N PRO A 191 23.17 -6.61 2.73
CA PRO A 191 24.04 -6.54 1.57
C PRO A 191 24.15 -7.88 0.82
N PHE A 192 23.96 -9.02 1.49
CA PHE A 192 24.07 -10.35 0.88
C PHE A 192 22.86 -10.70 0.00
N LEU A 193 21.68 -10.19 0.34
CA LEU A 193 20.48 -10.39 -0.48
C LEU A 193 20.35 -9.34 -1.59
N LYS A 194 21.15 -8.28 -1.54
CA LYS A 194 21.04 -7.14 -2.43
C LYS A 194 21.24 -7.52 -3.90
N GLU A 195 22.29 -8.28 -4.23
CA GLU A 195 22.57 -8.69 -5.62
C GLU A 195 21.48 -9.61 -6.16
N PHE A 196 21.04 -10.61 -5.38
CA PHE A 196 19.96 -11.51 -5.78
C PHE A 196 18.64 -10.77 -6.05
N VAL A 197 18.25 -9.83 -5.17
CA VAL A 197 17.02 -9.06 -5.33
C VAL A 197 17.10 -8.13 -6.54
N ILE A 198 18.26 -7.53 -6.80
CA ILE A 198 18.48 -6.69 -8.00
C ILE A 198 18.33 -7.52 -9.27
N ASP A 199 19.02 -8.66 -9.35
CA ASP A 199 18.97 -9.54 -10.53
C ASP A 199 17.55 -10.10 -10.74
N PHE A 200 16.88 -10.50 -9.65
CA PHE A 200 15.49 -10.94 -9.72
C PHE A 200 14.58 -9.83 -10.26
N ASN A 201 14.65 -8.63 -9.69
CA ASN A 201 13.79 -7.51 -10.10
C ASN A 201 14.01 -7.09 -11.55
N LYS A 202 15.25 -7.14 -12.04
CA LYS A 202 15.61 -6.77 -13.42
C LYS A 202 15.00 -7.71 -14.46
N HIS A 203 14.81 -8.98 -14.10
CA HIS A 203 14.32 -10.01 -15.02
C HIS A 203 12.87 -10.41 -14.76
N HIS A 204 12.26 -9.93 -13.68
CA HIS A 204 10.89 -10.31 -13.33
C HIS A 204 9.86 -9.58 -14.23
N PRO A 205 8.99 -10.32 -14.96
CA PRO A 205 8.10 -9.73 -15.94
C PRO A 205 7.01 -8.83 -15.34
N LEU A 206 6.74 -8.96 -14.05
CA LEU A 206 5.74 -8.15 -13.32
C LEU A 206 6.36 -7.01 -12.48
N ILE A 207 7.65 -6.72 -12.69
CA ILE A 207 8.36 -5.60 -12.08
C ILE A 207 8.81 -4.65 -13.19
N PHE A 208 8.46 -3.39 -13.05
CA PHE A 208 8.71 -2.34 -14.03
C PHE A 208 9.55 -1.25 -13.41
N ASP A 209 10.43 -0.67 -14.21
CA ASP A 209 11.04 0.61 -13.91
C ASP A 209 10.46 1.65 -14.87
N PHE A 210 9.78 2.65 -14.33
CA PHE A 210 9.24 3.78 -15.10
C PHE A 210 10.25 4.94 -15.23
N GLY A 211 11.50 4.74 -14.81
CA GLY A 211 12.56 5.73 -14.89
C GLY A 211 12.36 6.87 -13.90
N SER A 212 13.06 7.97 -14.15
CA SER A 212 13.03 9.14 -13.26
C SER A 212 11.65 9.78 -13.15
N LEU A 213 11.30 10.26 -11.96
CA LEU A 213 10.09 11.06 -11.77
C LEU A 213 10.11 12.33 -12.63
N PRO A 214 8.93 12.80 -13.11
CA PRO A 214 8.87 13.94 -14.01
C PRO A 214 9.34 15.22 -13.33
N LYS A 215 10.12 16.03 -14.06
CA LYS A 215 10.37 17.42 -13.66
C LYS A 215 9.11 18.27 -13.85
N ARG A 216 9.10 19.46 -13.24
CA ARG A 216 7.97 20.40 -13.35
C ARG A 216 7.60 20.64 -14.82
N GLY A 217 6.35 20.36 -15.20
CA GLY A 217 5.84 20.53 -16.56
C GLY A 217 5.93 19.29 -17.46
N GLN A 218 6.56 18.19 -17.01
CA GLN A 218 6.73 16.95 -17.79
C GLN A 218 5.63 15.89 -17.52
N SER A 219 4.55 16.25 -16.82
CA SER A 219 3.52 15.28 -16.41
C SER A 219 2.80 14.59 -17.57
N LYS A 220 2.74 15.21 -18.76
CA LYS A 220 2.15 14.59 -19.95
C LYS A 220 3.04 13.48 -20.50
N GLN A 221 4.32 13.79 -20.72
CA GLN A 221 5.31 12.82 -21.21
C GLN A 221 5.44 11.63 -20.27
N PHE A 222 5.48 11.86 -18.96
CA PHE A 222 5.55 10.79 -17.97
C PHE A 222 4.33 9.86 -17.98
N LYS A 223 3.12 10.40 -18.20
CA LYS A 223 1.91 9.58 -18.38
C LYS A 223 1.99 8.72 -19.63
N GLU A 224 2.50 9.27 -20.73
CA GLU A 224 2.68 8.55 -22.00
C GLU A 224 3.73 7.43 -21.84
N GLU A 225 4.83 7.68 -21.12
CA GLU A 225 5.88 6.71 -20.82
C GLU A 225 5.36 5.55 -19.96
N ILE A 226 4.60 5.84 -18.89
CA ILE A 226 3.93 4.83 -18.07
C ILE A 226 2.95 4.01 -18.93
N GLY A 227 2.07 4.67 -19.69
CA GLY A 227 1.08 4.00 -20.53
C GLY A 227 1.72 3.09 -21.59
N SER A 228 2.82 3.54 -22.21
CA SER A 228 3.59 2.74 -23.16
C SER A 228 4.21 1.51 -22.49
N SER A 229 4.82 1.68 -21.32
CA SER A 229 5.45 0.59 -20.57
C SER A 229 4.44 -0.47 -20.13
N LEU A 230 3.28 -0.05 -19.64
CA LEU A 230 2.17 -0.93 -19.27
C LEU A 230 1.58 -1.67 -20.49
N SER A 231 1.52 -1.02 -21.66
CA SER A 231 1.05 -1.67 -22.88
C SER A 231 2.04 -2.72 -23.41
N LYS A 232 3.35 -2.50 -23.25
CA LYS A 232 4.39 -3.48 -23.60
C LYS A 232 4.31 -4.74 -22.74
N LEU A 233 4.04 -4.60 -21.44
CA LEU A 233 3.84 -5.73 -20.53
C LEU A 233 2.76 -6.69 -21.06
N ILE A 234 1.59 -6.14 -21.41
CA ILE A 234 0.47 -6.93 -21.95
C ILE A 234 0.93 -7.70 -23.18
N THR A 235 1.55 -7.00 -24.14
CA THR A 235 1.95 -7.58 -25.42
C THR A 235 2.95 -8.74 -25.25
N ASN A 236 3.83 -8.65 -24.25
CA ASN A 236 4.93 -9.61 -24.06
C ASN A 236 4.57 -10.81 -23.19
N TYR A 237 3.62 -10.66 -22.25
CA TYR A 237 3.44 -11.63 -21.18
C TYR A 237 1.99 -12.10 -20.97
N LEU A 238 1.01 -11.38 -21.50
CA LEU A 238 -0.40 -11.72 -21.33
C LEU A 238 -1.00 -12.15 -22.67
N ARG A 239 -1.62 -13.34 -22.71
CA ARG A 239 -2.37 -13.80 -23.88
C ARG A 239 -3.60 -12.93 -24.14
N SER A 240 -4.20 -12.42 -23.07
CA SER A 240 -5.27 -11.44 -23.12
C SER A 240 -4.68 -10.03 -23.19
N ASN A 241 -5.32 -9.13 -23.95
CA ASN A 241 -4.90 -7.73 -24.07
C ASN A 241 -5.10 -6.89 -22.79
N LYS A 242 -5.48 -7.53 -21.67
CA LYS A 242 -5.77 -6.93 -20.37
C LYS A 242 -5.52 -7.92 -19.23
N ILE A 243 -5.27 -7.38 -18.04
CA ILE A 243 -5.40 -8.12 -16.79
C ILE A 243 -6.89 -8.29 -16.47
N LEU A 244 -7.30 -9.53 -16.23
CA LEU A 244 -8.66 -10.01 -16.02
C LEU A 244 -8.94 -10.35 -14.55
N VAL A 245 -8.00 -10.05 -13.64
CA VAL A 245 -8.16 -10.22 -12.19
C VAL A 245 -7.84 -8.93 -11.45
N PRO A 246 -8.43 -8.66 -10.27
CA PRO A 246 -8.02 -7.52 -9.46
C PRO A 246 -6.54 -7.62 -9.08
N VAL A 247 -5.88 -6.47 -9.03
CA VAL A 247 -4.43 -6.37 -8.74
C VAL A 247 -4.16 -5.33 -7.66
N GLU A 248 -2.98 -5.44 -7.07
CA GLU A 248 -2.41 -4.44 -6.20
C GLU A 248 -1.07 -3.96 -6.74
N PHE A 249 -0.61 -2.80 -6.29
CA PHE A 249 0.68 -2.22 -6.71
C PHE A 249 1.61 -2.05 -5.53
N ASP A 250 2.87 -2.45 -5.69
CA ASP A 250 3.95 -2.09 -4.77
C ASP A 250 4.92 -1.15 -5.48
N VAL A 251 5.08 0.06 -4.96
CA VAL A 251 5.77 1.16 -5.64
C VAL A 251 6.90 1.69 -4.79
N GLN A 252 8.11 1.62 -5.31
CA GLN A 252 9.31 2.12 -4.67
C GLN A 252 9.72 3.44 -5.32
N VAL A 253 9.83 4.47 -4.50
CA VAL A 253 10.25 5.80 -4.93
C VAL A 253 11.68 6.05 -4.45
N PRO A 254 12.64 6.33 -5.34
CA PRO A 254 14.00 6.66 -4.93
C PRO A 254 14.01 7.91 -4.03
N LYS A 255 14.79 7.90 -2.95
CA LYS A 255 14.93 9.05 -2.06
C LYS A 255 15.38 10.33 -2.76
N SER A 256 16.27 10.22 -3.75
CA SER A 256 16.71 11.33 -4.60
C SER A 256 15.54 11.93 -5.39
N ALA A 257 14.64 11.09 -5.89
CA ALA A 257 13.47 11.50 -6.64
C ALA A 257 12.35 12.05 -5.72
N ALA A 258 12.17 11.46 -4.53
CA ALA A 258 11.22 11.93 -3.52
C ALA A 258 11.52 13.37 -3.06
N ALA A 259 12.78 13.79 -3.08
CA ALA A 259 13.15 15.18 -2.80
C ALA A 259 12.70 16.18 -3.89
N LEU A 260 12.41 15.69 -5.10
CA LEU A 260 12.05 16.49 -6.26
C LEU A 260 10.53 16.50 -6.54
N THR A 261 9.80 15.50 -6.06
CA THR A 261 8.34 15.39 -6.22
C THR A 261 7.58 15.84 -4.97
N LYS A 262 6.35 16.31 -5.16
CA LYS A 262 5.58 16.92 -4.07
C LYS A 262 4.89 15.91 -3.16
N ASP A 263 4.22 14.88 -3.70
CA ASP A 263 3.34 14.02 -2.89
C ASP A 263 3.26 12.58 -3.45
N LEU A 264 3.29 11.56 -2.59
CA LEU A 264 3.25 10.14 -2.98
C LEU A 264 1.88 9.73 -3.57
N ASP A 265 0.79 10.29 -3.07
CA ASP A 265 -0.56 10.03 -3.57
C ASP A 265 -0.70 10.43 -5.05
N ASN A 266 -0.11 11.56 -5.46
CA ASN A 266 -0.12 12.05 -6.83
C ASN A 266 0.62 11.11 -7.80
N ILE A 267 1.68 10.46 -7.33
CA ILE A 267 2.37 9.40 -8.08
C ILE A 267 1.40 8.23 -8.28
N MET A 268 0.77 7.75 -7.22
CA MET A 268 -0.17 6.62 -7.29
C MET A 268 -1.41 6.92 -8.14
N ILE A 269 -1.97 8.12 -8.06
CA ILE A 269 -3.07 8.53 -8.95
C ILE A 269 -2.65 8.39 -10.41
N THR A 270 -1.42 8.79 -10.74
CA THR A 270 -0.90 8.72 -12.11
C THR A 270 -0.74 7.26 -12.54
N ILE A 271 -0.02 6.45 -11.77
CA ILE A 271 0.21 5.02 -12.07
C ILE A 271 -1.13 4.29 -12.20
N CYS A 272 -2.01 4.41 -11.21
CA CYS A 272 -3.29 3.71 -11.18
C CYS A 272 -4.22 4.16 -12.30
N SER A 273 -4.25 5.45 -12.63
CA SER A 273 -5.07 5.95 -13.75
C SER A 273 -4.59 5.41 -15.09
N GLU A 274 -3.28 5.37 -15.33
CA GLU A 274 -2.74 4.79 -16.57
C GLU A 274 -2.89 3.26 -16.60
N ALA A 275 -2.77 2.57 -15.46
CA ALA A 275 -3.06 1.15 -15.35
C ALA A 275 -4.52 0.82 -15.67
N LYS A 276 -5.49 1.60 -15.18
CA LYS A 276 -6.91 1.42 -15.51
C LYS A 276 -7.21 1.61 -17.00
N LYS A 277 -6.47 2.48 -17.70
CA LYS A 277 -6.65 2.69 -19.15
C LYS A 277 -5.97 1.60 -19.97
N HIS A 278 -4.72 1.28 -19.62
CA HIS A 278 -3.84 0.50 -20.49
C HIS A 278 -3.75 -0.96 -20.07
N LEU A 279 -3.73 -1.25 -18.77
CA LEU A 279 -3.40 -2.58 -18.25
C LEU A 279 -4.61 -3.42 -17.81
N ILE A 280 -5.52 -2.84 -17.04
CA ILE A 280 -6.57 -3.57 -16.31
C ILE A 280 -7.88 -3.52 -17.10
N ASP A 281 -8.66 -4.61 -17.06
CA ASP A 281 -10.01 -4.61 -17.62
C ASP A 281 -10.89 -3.49 -17.01
N PRO A 282 -11.68 -2.76 -17.81
CA PRO A 282 -12.54 -1.69 -17.30
C PRO A 282 -13.51 -2.13 -16.19
N LYS A 283 -14.01 -3.38 -16.22
CA LYS A 283 -14.94 -3.94 -15.23
C LYS A 283 -14.27 -4.23 -13.86
N LEU A 284 -12.94 -4.31 -13.83
CA LEU A 284 -12.19 -4.65 -12.62
C LEU A 284 -11.73 -3.40 -11.86
N PHE A 285 -11.16 -3.60 -10.68
CA PHE A 285 -10.67 -2.51 -9.84
C PHE A 285 -9.25 -2.80 -9.34
N ILE A 286 -8.61 -1.74 -8.85
CA ILE A 286 -7.33 -1.85 -8.12
C ILE A 286 -7.67 -2.09 -6.66
N ASN A 287 -7.28 -3.24 -6.12
CA ASN A 287 -7.67 -3.69 -4.77
C ASN A 287 -6.88 -2.99 -3.66
N GLY A 288 -5.71 -2.45 -3.99
CA GLY A 288 -4.74 -2.03 -3.01
C GLY A 288 -3.49 -1.46 -3.63
N TYR A 289 -2.72 -0.73 -2.83
CA TYR A 289 -1.35 -0.42 -3.17
C TYR A 289 -0.51 -0.12 -1.93
N ARG A 290 0.80 -0.23 -2.10
CA ARG A 290 1.83 0.24 -1.18
C ARG A 290 2.77 1.14 -1.97
N ILE A 291 3.08 2.32 -1.45
CA ILE A 291 4.07 3.24 -2.01
C ILE A 291 4.97 3.78 -0.90
N TYR A 292 6.28 3.77 -1.11
CA TYR A 292 7.22 4.24 -0.11
C TYR A 292 8.51 4.80 -0.70
N VAL A 293 9.15 5.67 0.08
CA VAL A 293 10.48 6.21 -0.23
C VAL A 293 11.55 5.20 0.17
N ALA A 294 12.22 4.61 -0.80
CA ALA A 294 13.30 3.65 -0.59
C ALA A 294 14.65 4.37 -0.46
N ASP A 295 15.47 3.96 0.53
CA ASP A 295 16.80 4.54 0.76
C ASP A 295 17.83 4.08 -0.31
N ARG A 296 17.56 2.97 -1.01
CA ARG A 296 18.42 2.42 -2.06
C ARG A 296 17.57 1.75 -3.14
N LEU A 297 17.48 2.39 -4.30
CA LEU A 297 17.28 1.69 -5.55
C LEU A 297 18.65 1.77 -6.24
N ASP A 298 19.25 0.61 -6.51
CA ASP A 298 20.54 0.34 -7.16
C ASP A 298 21.83 1.07 -6.72
N ALA A 299 22.97 0.43 -6.98
CA ALA A 299 24.31 1.02 -6.80
C ALA A 299 24.73 1.88 -8.01
N ASP A 300 24.05 1.73 -9.15
CA ASP A 300 24.43 2.34 -10.43
C ASP A 300 23.82 3.73 -10.67
N GLY A 301 23.07 4.28 -9.70
CA GLY A 301 22.62 5.67 -9.72
C GLY A 301 21.51 6.02 -10.72
N ASP A 302 21.06 5.06 -11.53
CA ASP A 302 20.07 5.26 -12.61
C ASP A 302 18.67 4.70 -12.30
N SER A 303 18.46 4.10 -11.13
CA SER A 303 17.20 3.44 -10.79
C SER A 303 16.04 4.42 -10.67
N GLY A 304 14.98 4.17 -11.43
CA GLY A 304 13.78 4.99 -11.46
C GLY A 304 12.71 4.55 -10.47
N LEU A 305 11.48 5.00 -10.73
CA LEU A 305 10.27 4.60 -10.05
C LEU A 305 9.98 3.12 -10.35
N GLN A 306 10.26 2.25 -9.38
CA GLN A 306 10.00 0.81 -9.54
C GLN A 306 8.56 0.48 -9.13
N VAL A 307 7.88 -0.32 -9.94
CA VAL A 307 6.49 -0.75 -9.73
C VAL A 307 6.39 -2.26 -9.89
N LYS A 308 5.86 -2.92 -8.88
CA LYS A 308 5.65 -4.37 -8.83
C LYS A 308 4.14 -4.64 -8.78
N LEU A 309 3.64 -5.48 -9.69
CA LEU A 309 2.24 -5.92 -9.71
C LEU A 309 2.04 -7.09 -8.75
N LEU A 310 1.11 -6.95 -7.83
CA LEU A 310 0.83 -7.91 -6.78
C LEU A 310 -0.52 -8.60 -6.99
N PRO A 311 -0.69 -9.84 -6.48
CA PRO A 311 -1.99 -10.46 -6.40
C PRO A 311 -2.90 -9.71 -5.43
N ALA A 312 -4.23 -9.72 -5.67
CA ALA A 312 -5.19 -9.14 -4.75
C ALA A 312 -5.13 -9.78 -3.35
N GLY A 313 -5.13 -8.94 -2.31
CA GLY A 313 -5.01 -9.32 -0.90
C GLY A 313 -3.56 -9.41 -0.38
N GLU A 314 -2.55 -9.13 -1.21
CA GLU A 314 -1.15 -9.23 -0.80
C GLU A 314 -0.74 -8.15 0.20
N ILE A 315 -1.18 -6.90 0.02
CA ILE A 315 -0.93 -5.80 0.97
C ILE A 315 -1.50 -6.15 2.34
N GLU A 316 -2.69 -6.74 2.38
CA GLU A 316 -3.29 -7.17 3.63
C GLU A 316 -2.58 -8.37 4.23
N SER A 317 -2.29 -9.41 3.44
CA SER A 317 -1.51 -10.56 3.91
C SER A 317 -0.14 -10.14 4.46
N TYR A 318 0.49 -9.13 3.85
CA TYR A 318 1.71 -8.52 4.39
C TYR A 318 1.48 -7.90 5.79
N ASN A 319 0.38 -7.18 5.99
CA ASN A 319 0.05 -6.60 7.28
C ASN A 319 -0.35 -7.66 8.32
N ASP A 320 -1.10 -8.69 7.94
CA ASP A 320 -1.40 -9.84 8.79
C ASP A 320 -0.13 -10.57 9.24
N ARG A 321 0.85 -10.70 8.34
CA ARG A 321 2.16 -11.27 8.68
C ARG A 321 2.89 -10.43 9.73
N ILE A 322 2.80 -9.11 9.68
CA ILE A 322 3.34 -8.22 10.71
C ILE A 322 2.62 -8.46 12.04
N GLU A 323 1.29 -8.50 12.04
CA GLU A 323 0.51 -8.71 13.27
C GLU A 323 0.80 -10.07 13.92
N LYS A 324 0.78 -11.15 13.13
CA LYS A 324 1.14 -12.50 13.61
C LYS A 324 2.59 -12.58 14.08
N ALA A 325 3.50 -11.87 13.44
CA ALA A 325 4.89 -11.80 13.88
C ALA A 325 5.02 -11.13 15.24
N ILE A 326 4.26 -10.05 15.48
CA ILE A 326 4.20 -9.38 16.79
C ILE A 326 3.66 -10.35 17.84
N GLU A 327 2.52 -11.01 17.58
CA GLU A 327 1.92 -11.98 18.50
C GLU A 327 2.89 -13.12 18.85
N SER A 328 3.48 -13.76 17.84
CA SER A 328 4.44 -14.85 18.02
C SER A 328 5.68 -14.42 18.79
N LEU A 329 6.18 -13.20 18.57
CA LEU A 329 7.29 -12.65 19.33
C LEU A 329 6.90 -12.36 20.77
N GLU A 330 5.68 -11.86 21.03
CA GLU A 330 5.17 -11.65 22.39
C GLU A 330 5.09 -12.97 23.16
N GLU A 331 4.55 -14.04 22.55
CA GLU A 331 4.48 -15.39 23.12
C GLU A 331 5.87 -15.96 23.43
N THR A 332 6.76 -15.98 22.44
CA THR A 332 8.12 -16.53 22.61
C THR A 332 8.92 -15.80 23.69
N LEU A 333 8.71 -14.48 23.84
CA LEU A 333 9.39 -13.69 24.86
C LEU A 333 8.81 -13.93 26.26
N ILE A 334 7.52 -14.25 26.38
CA ILE A 334 6.89 -14.66 27.64
C ILE A 334 7.44 -16.02 28.10
N ASP A 335 7.55 -16.99 27.19
CA ASP A 335 8.02 -18.34 27.52
C ASP A 335 9.51 -18.40 27.95
N ARG A 336 10.29 -17.38 27.58
CA ARG A 336 11.73 -17.25 27.92
C ARG A 336 11.99 -16.44 29.20
N MET A 337 10.95 -15.87 29.80
CA MET A 337 11.02 -15.11 31.06
C MET A 337 10.67 -15.98 32.26
#